data_AF-A0A8B5XA26-F1
#
_entry.id   AF-A0A8B5XA26-F1
#
_cell.length_a   1.000
_cell.length_b   1.000
_cell.length_c   1.000
_cell.angle_alpha   90.00
_cell.angle_beta   90.00
_cell.angle_gamma   90.00
#
_symmetry.space_group_name_H-M   'P 1'
#
loop_
_entity.id
_entity.type
_entity.pdbx_description
1 polymer ?
#
loop_
_entity_poly.entity_id
_entity_poly.type
_entity_poly.pdbx_seq_one_letter_code
_entity_poly.pdbx_strand_id
1 'polypeptide(L)'
;MSRKSSLDPKLKEILENLNLEDGDDALLAEPSEDDAHRLRALYRRLNNGRERALRPGQLAIWKPGLKNRRFPAYGQPAIVVEVLDPPVLEHEMESGTPYFREPLDLLLGILHPEGDFLVYHFDSRRFQPLEDDGAENR
;
A
#
# COMPACT_ATOMS: atom_id res chain seq x y z
N MET A 1 36.03 8.80 -50.82
CA MET A 1 34.69 8.43 -51.31
C MET A 1 33.81 8.12 -50.12
N SER A 2 32.80 8.95 -49.85
CA SER A 2 31.90 8.81 -48.71
C SER A 2 30.82 7.78 -49.05
N ARG A 3 30.83 6.62 -48.38
CA ARG A 3 29.72 5.64 -48.49
C ARG A 3 28.62 6.08 -47.53
N LYS A 4 27.58 6.71 -48.07
CA LYS A 4 26.30 6.92 -47.39
C LYS A 4 25.73 5.55 -47.05
N SER A 5 25.73 5.18 -45.77
CA SER A 5 25.03 4.00 -45.28
C SER A 5 23.53 4.29 -45.33
N SER A 6 22.86 3.84 -46.40
CA SER A 6 21.40 3.89 -46.50
C SER A 6 20.86 2.74 -45.66
N LEU A 7 20.16 3.04 -44.57
CA LEU A 7 19.39 2.03 -43.84
C LEU A 7 18.37 1.37 -44.79
N ASP A 8 18.19 0.07 -44.60
CA ASP A 8 17.22 -0.74 -45.32
C ASP A 8 15.80 -0.14 -45.16
N PRO A 9 15.04 0.06 -46.26
CA PRO A 9 13.70 0.62 -46.19
C PRO A 9 12.76 -0.15 -45.25
N LYS A 10 13.00 -1.46 -45.09
CA LYS A 10 12.20 -2.30 -44.18
C LYS A 10 12.52 -2.05 -42.71
N LEU A 11 13.76 -1.67 -42.39
CA LEU A 11 14.15 -1.24 -41.05
C LEU A 11 13.61 0.17 -40.73
N LYS A 12 13.55 1.06 -41.73
CA LYS A 12 12.89 2.36 -41.57
C LYS A 12 11.41 2.21 -41.27
N GLU A 13 10.71 1.35 -42.00
CA GLU A 13 9.28 1.09 -41.79
C GLU A 13 8.99 0.46 -40.41
N ILE A 14 9.88 -0.42 -39.90
CA ILE A 14 9.75 -0.97 -38.55
C ILE A 14 9.97 0.14 -37.49
N LEU A 15 10.91 1.04 -37.71
CA LEU A 15 11.16 2.17 -36.80
C LEU A 15 10.04 3.22 -36.84
N GLU A 16 9.42 3.45 -37.99
CA GLU A 16 8.26 4.36 -38.13
C GLU A 16 6.98 3.75 -37.52
N ASN A 17 6.83 2.42 -37.50
CA ASN A 17 5.69 1.72 -36.88
C ASN A 17 5.85 1.50 -35.36
N LEU A 18 7.08 1.58 -34.85
CA LEU A 18 7.36 1.70 -33.43
C LEU A 18 7.19 3.18 -33.08
N ASN A 19 5.99 3.58 -32.70
CA ASN A 19 5.63 4.94 -32.25
C ASN A 19 6.45 5.35 -31.00
N LEU A 20 7.76 5.57 -31.19
CA LEU A 20 8.74 5.97 -30.18
C LEU A 20 8.75 7.49 -29.96
N GLU A 21 7.76 8.21 -30.52
CA GLU A 21 7.58 9.66 -30.32
C GLU A 21 6.64 10.01 -29.16
N ASP A 22 6.14 9.04 -28.41
CA ASP A 22 5.55 9.26 -27.07
C ASP A 22 6.48 8.70 -26.01
N GLY A 23 7.75 9.11 -26.06
CA GLY A 23 8.64 8.98 -24.92
C GLY A 23 8.03 9.80 -23.78
N ASP A 24 7.30 9.10 -22.92
CA ASP A 24 6.70 9.52 -21.65
C ASP A 24 7.49 10.67 -20.98
N ASP A 25 7.26 11.92 -21.41
CA ASP A 25 7.81 13.11 -20.76
C ASP A 25 7.26 13.22 -19.32
N ALA A 26 6.16 12.50 -19.05
CA ALA A 26 5.59 12.26 -17.74
C ALA A 26 6.42 11.31 -16.84
N LEU A 27 7.23 10.38 -17.39
CA LEU A 27 8.07 9.47 -16.58
C LEU A 27 9.33 10.15 -16.04
N LEU A 28 9.75 11.27 -16.64
CA LEU A 28 10.87 12.09 -16.19
C LEU A 28 10.44 13.41 -15.53
N ALA A 29 9.13 13.67 -15.44
CA ALA A 29 8.60 14.84 -14.77
C ALA A 29 8.93 14.78 -13.28
N GLU A 30 9.48 15.87 -12.75
CA GLU A 30 9.67 16.03 -11.30
C GLU A 30 8.32 15.91 -10.59
N PRO A 31 8.25 15.20 -9.44
CA PRO A 31 7.00 15.08 -8.69
C PRO A 31 6.50 16.47 -8.29
N SER A 32 5.18 16.67 -8.36
CA SER A 32 4.59 17.96 -8.00
C SER A 32 4.84 18.28 -6.51
N GLU A 33 4.84 19.57 -6.15
CA GLU A 33 4.92 19.97 -4.72
C GLU A 33 3.81 19.33 -3.88
N ASP A 34 2.62 19.14 -4.48
CA ASP A 34 1.47 18.48 -3.87
C ASP A 34 1.74 17.00 -3.60
N ASP A 35 2.36 16.27 -4.53
CA ASP A 35 2.74 14.87 -4.35
C ASP A 35 3.77 14.71 -3.23
N ALA A 36 4.80 15.56 -3.22
CA ALA A 36 5.80 15.57 -2.16
C ALA A 36 5.17 15.87 -0.78
N HIS A 37 4.24 16.82 -0.72
CA HIS A 37 3.50 17.12 0.50
C HIS A 37 2.64 15.94 0.97
N ARG A 38 1.91 15.31 0.04
CA ARG A 38 1.06 14.16 0.31
C ARG A 38 1.86 12.95 0.82
N LEU A 39 3.01 12.66 0.21
CA LEU A 39 3.91 11.61 0.64
C LEU A 39 4.40 11.84 2.08
N ARG A 40 4.83 13.07 2.40
CA ARG A 40 5.23 13.44 3.76
C ARG A 40 4.10 13.29 4.77
N ALA A 41 2.86 13.61 4.38
CA ALA A 41 1.68 13.42 5.24
C ALA A 41 1.39 11.94 5.51
N LEU A 42 1.44 11.08 4.48
CA LEU A 42 1.23 9.64 4.62
C LEU A 42 2.35 8.98 5.45
N TYR A 43 3.61 9.37 5.22
CA TYR A 43 4.75 8.90 6.01
C TYR A 43 4.60 9.24 7.50
N ARG A 44 4.23 10.48 7.82
CA ARG A 44 3.96 10.89 9.21
C ARG A 44 2.83 10.08 9.82
N ARG A 45 1.77 9.82 9.06
CA ARG A 45 0.62 9.02 9.53
C ARG A 45 1.02 7.57 9.80
N LEU A 46 1.82 6.96 8.93
CA LEU A 46 2.31 5.59 9.11
C LEU A 46 3.11 5.47 10.42
N ASN A 47 3.96 6.46 10.72
CA ASN A 47 4.90 6.43 11.85
C ASN A 47 4.47 7.25 13.07
N ASN A 48 3.17 7.57 13.21
CA ASN A 48 2.70 8.42 14.32
C ASN A 48 2.59 7.69 15.68
N GLY A 49 2.85 6.39 15.76
CA GLY A 49 2.87 5.64 17.02
C GLY A 49 1.50 5.19 17.54
N ARG A 50 0.39 5.51 16.85
CA ARG A 50 -0.97 5.19 17.31
C ARG A 50 -1.22 3.69 17.40
N GLU A 51 -0.53 2.89 16.60
CA GLU A 51 -0.58 1.42 16.61
C GLU A 51 -0.15 0.83 17.96
N ARG A 52 0.70 1.54 18.74
CA ARG A 52 1.17 1.07 20.04
C ARG A 52 0.08 0.99 21.10
N ALA A 53 -1.08 1.56 20.86
CA ALA A 53 -2.24 1.44 21.75
C ALA A 53 -3.04 0.15 21.51
N LEU A 54 -2.87 -0.52 20.36
CA LEU A 54 -3.64 -1.72 19.99
C LEU A 54 -3.37 -2.88 20.94
N ARG A 55 -4.44 -3.46 21.50
CA ARG A 55 -4.38 -4.64 22.36
C ARG A 55 -5.48 -5.64 21.96
N PRO A 56 -5.31 -6.94 22.22
CA PRO A 56 -6.36 -7.93 21.98
C PRO A 56 -7.72 -7.50 22.53
N GLY A 57 -8.77 -7.67 21.73
CA GLY A 57 -10.14 -7.26 22.02
C GLY A 57 -10.49 -5.82 21.62
N GLN A 58 -9.51 -4.97 21.28
CA GLN A 58 -9.77 -3.60 20.86
C GLN A 58 -10.20 -3.52 19.39
N LEU A 59 -11.05 -2.55 19.06
CA LEU A 59 -11.36 -2.22 17.66
C LEU A 59 -10.23 -1.39 17.02
N ALA A 60 -9.89 -1.78 15.80
CA ALA A 60 -8.91 -1.13 14.97
C ALA A 60 -9.53 -0.73 13.63
N ILE A 61 -8.99 0.34 13.05
CA ILE A 61 -9.37 0.83 11.72
C ILE A 61 -8.12 1.25 10.95
N TRP A 62 -8.19 1.16 9.62
CA TRP A 62 -7.16 1.71 8.76
C TRP A 62 -6.90 3.18 9.06
N LYS A 63 -5.62 3.53 9.22
CA LYS A 63 -5.21 4.94 9.10
C LYS A 63 -5.56 5.42 7.68
N PRO A 64 -6.16 6.62 7.52
CA PRO A 64 -6.57 7.10 6.19
C PRO A 64 -5.43 7.06 5.18
N GLY A 65 -5.68 6.51 3.98
CA GLY A 65 -4.69 6.45 2.90
C GLY A 65 -3.60 5.38 3.03
N LEU A 66 -3.64 4.51 4.05
CA LEU A 66 -2.61 3.47 4.28
C LEU A 66 -3.06 2.01 4.06
N LYS A 67 -4.30 1.79 3.58
CA LYS A 67 -4.84 0.46 3.23
C LYS A 67 -4.06 -0.14 2.07
N ASN A 68 -3.57 -1.36 2.26
CA ASN A 68 -2.87 -2.14 1.24
C ASN A 68 -3.50 -3.54 1.02
N ARG A 69 -4.62 -3.87 1.67
CA ARG A 69 -5.29 -5.17 1.50
C ARG A 69 -6.75 -4.98 1.10
N ARG A 70 -7.39 -6.07 0.63
CA ARG A 70 -8.81 -6.06 0.23
C ARG A 70 -9.72 -5.80 1.43
N PHE A 71 -9.48 -6.50 2.52
CA PHE A 71 -10.23 -6.42 3.78
C PHE A 71 -9.34 -5.93 4.94
N PRO A 72 -9.92 -5.27 5.96
CA PRO A 72 -11.29 -4.76 5.97
C PRO A 72 -11.43 -3.59 5.00
N ALA A 73 -12.65 -3.20 4.61
CA ALA A 73 -12.85 -1.98 3.83
C ALA A 73 -12.40 -0.73 4.61
N TYR A 74 -12.15 0.40 3.93
CA TYR A 74 -12.00 1.67 4.66
C TYR A 74 -13.29 1.96 5.45
N GLY A 75 -13.17 2.44 6.69
CA GLY A 75 -14.32 2.66 7.56
C GLY A 75 -14.83 1.42 8.28
N GLN A 76 -14.51 0.21 7.79
CA GLN A 76 -14.96 -1.03 8.41
C GLN A 76 -14.06 -1.37 9.62
N PRO A 77 -14.62 -1.56 10.82
CA PRO A 77 -13.86 -1.94 11.99
C PRO A 77 -13.39 -3.40 11.88
N ALA A 78 -12.22 -3.66 12.46
CA ALA A 78 -11.71 -4.99 12.71
C ALA A 78 -11.34 -5.12 14.19
N ILE A 79 -11.38 -6.33 14.75
CA ILE A 79 -11.01 -6.56 16.14
C ILE A 79 -9.58 -7.10 16.22
N VAL A 80 -8.78 -6.57 17.14
CA VAL A 80 -7.44 -7.10 17.42
C VAL A 80 -7.58 -8.47 18.07
N VAL A 81 -7.04 -9.49 17.40
CA VAL A 81 -6.98 -10.86 17.92
C VAL A 81 -5.69 -11.03 18.73
N GLU A 82 -4.56 -10.61 18.15
CA GLU A 82 -3.25 -10.75 18.77
C GLU A 82 -2.26 -9.71 18.21
N VAL A 83 -1.28 -9.34 19.02
CA VAL A 83 -0.11 -8.54 18.60
C VAL A 83 1.13 -9.42 18.80
N LEU A 84 1.86 -9.69 17.71
CA LEU A 84 3.02 -10.56 17.69
C LEU A 84 4.31 -9.79 17.98
N ASP A 85 5.19 -10.40 18.77
CA ASP A 85 6.58 -9.97 18.94
C ASP A 85 7.46 -11.23 19.07
N PRO A 86 8.28 -11.60 18.06
CA PRO A 86 8.58 -10.84 16.84
C PRO A 86 7.51 -10.95 15.73
N PRO A 87 7.48 -9.99 14.76
CA PRO A 87 6.63 -10.08 13.57
C PRO A 87 6.95 -11.28 12.68
N VAL A 88 5.93 -11.80 11.99
CA VAL A 88 6.11 -12.71 10.85
C VAL A 88 6.46 -11.87 9.63
N LEU A 89 7.53 -12.22 8.92
CA LEU A 89 7.84 -11.58 7.65
C LEU A 89 7.07 -12.30 6.53
N GLU A 90 6.43 -11.52 5.67
CA GLU A 90 5.81 -12.06 4.46
C GLU A 90 6.86 -12.73 3.55
N HIS A 91 6.50 -13.86 2.94
CA HIS A 91 7.40 -14.71 2.14
C HIS A 91 7.41 -14.32 0.66
N GLU A 92 6.88 -13.15 0.32
CA GLU A 92 6.91 -12.62 -1.03
C GLU A 92 8.37 -12.47 -1.51
N MET A 93 8.66 -12.97 -2.71
CA MET A 93 10.00 -13.07 -3.27
C MET A 93 10.31 -11.88 -4.19
N GLU A 94 9.29 -11.18 -4.67
CA GLU A 94 9.45 -10.04 -5.56
C GLU A 94 9.55 -8.71 -4.78
N SER A 95 10.76 -8.13 -4.77
CA SER A 95 11.03 -6.86 -4.08
C SER A 95 10.31 -5.66 -4.66
N GLY A 96 9.74 -5.77 -5.87
CA GLY A 96 8.91 -4.75 -6.49
C GLY A 96 7.50 -4.65 -5.88
N THR A 97 7.11 -5.60 -5.03
CA THR A 97 5.79 -5.61 -4.40
C THR A 97 5.80 -4.84 -3.08
N PRO A 98 4.67 -4.21 -2.69
CA PRO A 98 4.53 -3.58 -1.39
C PRO A 98 4.49 -4.58 -0.22
N TYR A 99 4.47 -5.88 -0.50
CA TYR A 99 4.36 -6.96 0.48
C TYR A 99 5.69 -7.65 0.73
N PHE A 100 6.72 -7.35 -0.05
CA PHE A 100 8.06 -7.90 0.13
C PHE A 100 8.57 -7.65 1.55
N ARG A 101 8.76 -8.73 2.31
CA ARG A 101 9.20 -8.69 3.71
C ARG A 101 8.39 -7.72 4.58
N GLU A 102 7.09 -7.57 4.30
CA GLU A 102 6.20 -6.77 5.14
C GLU A 102 6.22 -7.36 6.57
N PRO A 103 6.43 -6.53 7.62
CA PRO A 103 6.41 -6.99 8.99
C PRO A 103 4.97 -7.17 9.45
N LEU A 104 4.51 -8.42 9.50
CA LEU A 104 3.18 -8.77 9.95
C LEU A 104 3.19 -9.07 11.45
N ASP A 105 2.91 -8.05 12.26
CA ASP A 105 2.88 -8.08 13.72
C ASP A 105 1.46 -8.03 14.30
N LEU A 106 0.41 -7.91 13.49
CA LEU A 106 -0.95 -7.71 13.97
C LEU A 106 -1.92 -8.72 13.35
N LEU A 107 -2.60 -9.49 14.20
CA LEU A 107 -3.72 -10.34 13.79
C LEU A 107 -5.02 -9.57 13.99
N LEU A 108 -5.79 -9.42 12.91
CA LEU A 108 -7.11 -8.81 12.95
C LEU A 108 -8.18 -9.79 12.53
N GLY A 109 -9.22 -9.88 13.36
CA GLY A 109 -10.47 -10.54 13.06
C GLY A 109 -11.40 -9.59 12.31
N ILE A 110 -11.94 -10.05 11.19
CA ILE A 110 -12.78 -9.26 10.28
C ILE A 110 -14.05 -10.04 10.00
N LEU A 111 -15.17 -9.32 9.99
CA LEU A 111 -16.44 -9.85 9.50
C LEU A 111 -16.42 -9.82 7.97
N HIS A 112 -16.37 -11.00 7.35
CA HIS A 112 -16.49 -11.15 5.91
C HIS A 112 -17.92 -10.78 5.46
N PRO A 113 -18.14 -10.28 4.23
CA PRO A 113 -19.49 -9.97 3.74
C PRO A 113 -20.47 -11.15 3.79
N GLU A 114 -19.97 -12.38 3.79
CA GLU A 114 -20.76 -13.62 3.90
C GLU A 114 -21.14 -13.97 5.35
N GLY A 115 -20.68 -13.19 6.33
CA GLY A 115 -20.98 -13.36 7.76
C GLY A 115 -19.91 -14.12 8.56
N ASP A 116 -18.87 -14.64 7.90
CA ASP A 116 -17.81 -15.38 8.57
C ASP A 116 -16.82 -14.47 9.32
N PHE A 117 -16.31 -14.97 10.44
CA PHE A 117 -15.22 -14.34 11.18
C PHE A 117 -13.87 -14.89 10.69
N LEU A 118 -13.13 -14.07 9.94
CA LEU A 118 -11.85 -14.45 9.34
C LEU A 118 -10.71 -13.66 9.99
N VAL A 119 -9.58 -14.34 10.22
CA VAL A 119 -8.40 -13.74 10.85
C VAL A 119 -7.29 -13.60 9.81
N TYR A 120 -6.71 -12.40 9.72
CA TYR A 120 -5.63 -12.09 8.79
C TYR A 120 -4.48 -11.38 9.51
N HIS A 121 -3.30 -11.49 8.91
CA HIS A 121 -2.07 -10.85 9.37
C HIS A 121 -1.86 -9.50 8.67
N PHE A 122 -1.42 -8.50 9.43
CA PHE A 122 -1.22 -7.13 8.97
C PHE A 122 0.00 -6.48 9.61
N ASP A 123 0.48 -5.41 8.97
CA ASP A 123 1.41 -4.44 9.56
C ASP A 123 0.64 -3.44 10.43
N SER A 124 0.90 -3.48 11.74
CA SER A 124 0.25 -2.66 12.76
C SER A 124 0.34 -1.17 12.47
N ARG A 125 1.43 -0.69 11.86
CA ARG A 125 1.67 0.73 11.57
C ARG A 125 0.61 1.35 10.66
N ARG A 126 -0.12 0.52 9.91
CA ARG A 126 -1.21 0.94 9.03
C ARG A 126 -2.55 1.11 9.74
N PHE A 127 -2.66 0.66 10.99
CA PHE A 127 -3.88 0.70 11.78
C PHE A 127 -3.78 1.65 12.97
N GLN A 128 -4.93 2.15 13.40
CA GLN A 128 -5.08 2.90 14.64
C GLN A 128 -6.27 2.34 15.41
N PRO A 129 -6.32 2.53 16.74
CA PRO A 129 -7.54 2.31 17.49
C PRO A 129 -8.69 3.05 16.82
N LEU A 130 -9.83 2.37 16.71
CA LEU A 130 -11.10 3.07 16.49
C LEU A 130 -11.35 3.88 17.77
N GLU A 131 -11.40 5.20 17.65
CA GLU A 131 -11.81 6.03 18.77
C GLU A 131 -13.29 5.74 19.02
N ASP A 132 -13.62 5.27 20.22
CA ASP A 132 -15.01 5.25 20.67
C ASP A 132 -15.45 6.71 20.77
N ASP A 133 -16.13 7.21 19.75
CA ASP A 133 -16.94 8.41 19.86
C ASP A 133 -18.09 8.09 20.84
N GLY A 134 -17.78 8.15 22.13
CA GLY A 134 -18.70 8.15 23.28
C GLY A 134 -20.00 7.34 23.11
N ALA A 135 -19.95 6.05 23.42
CA ALA A 135 -21.15 5.23 23.66
C ALA A 135 -20.87 4.32 24.87
N GLU A 136 -21.52 4.42 26.02
CA GLU A 136 -22.70 5.19 26.42
C GLU A 136 -22.63 5.57 27.91
N ASN A 137 -23.08 6.78 28.21
CA ASN A 137 -23.79 7.07 29.47
C ASN A 137 -25.03 6.16 29.52
N ARG A 138 -24.99 5.04 30.25
CA ARG A 138 -26.16 4.44 30.94
C ARG A 138 -25.79 3.25 31.83
#